data_AF-A0A6H9Y314-F1
#
_entry.id   AF-A0A6H9Y314-F1
#
_cell.length_a   1.000
_cell.length_b   1.000
_cell.length_c   1.000
_cell.angle_alpha   90.00
_cell.angle_beta   90.00
_cell.angle_gamma   90.00
#
_symmetry.space_group_name_H-M   'P 1'
#
loop_
_entity.id
_entity.type
_entity.pdbx_description
1 polymer ?
#
loop_
_entity_poly.entity_id
_entity_poly.type
_entity_poly.pdbx_seq_one_letter_code
_entity_poly.pdbx_strand_id
1 'polypeptide(L)'
;MNTHDPKRRSVLMGTLAAGTAFMLFGCGSKQEEAAVEAGEEATPETAQNAAASQMPDEPTPKMSQEGALYQAEPLDDRKCQDCGNFIAESKTCKLVEGQVSEEGYCILWDWA
;
A
#
# COMPACT_ATOMS: atom_id res chain seq x y z
N MET A 1 16.00 -1.40 -16.63
CA MET A 1 15.98 -2.80 -16.15
C MET A 1 16.96 -2.94 -15.00
N ASN A 2 16.47 -3.01 -13.77
CA ASN A 2 17.31 -3.23 -12.58
C ASN A 2 17.18 -4.69 -12.17
N THR A 3 18.12 -5.53 -12.61
CA THR A 3 18.23 -6.94 -12.22
C THR A 3 18.73 -7.03 -10.78
N HIS A 4 17.86 -7.43 -9.86
CA HIS A 4 18.25 -7.77 -8.49
C HIS A 4 18.80 -9.20 -8.46
N ASP A 5 20.12 -9.32 -8.28
CA ASP A 5 20.81 -10.61 -8.10
C ASP A 5 20.38 -11.30 -6.79
N PRO A 6 19.72 -12.47 -6.85
CA PRO A 6 19.20 -13.16 -5.66
C PRO A 6 20.31 -13.63 -4.71
N LYS A 7 21.55 -13.80 -5.20
CA LYS A 7 22.70 -14.21 -4.38
C LYS A 7 23.14 -13.15 -3.36
N ARG A 8 22.90 -11.85 -3.61
CA ARG A 8 23.31 -10.78 -2.68
C ARG A 8 22.40 -10.68 -1.45
N ARG A 9 21.14 -11.13 -1.55
CA ARG A 9 20.17 -11.14 -0.45
C ARG A 9 20.47 -12.23 0.59
N SER A 10 20.97 -13.39 0.18
CA SER A 10 21.23 -14.50 1.11
C SER A 10 22.43 -14.27 2.02
N VAL A 11 23.37 -13.39 1.66
CA VAL A 11 24.56 -13.10 2.49
C VAL A 11 24.26 -12.11 3.61
N LEU A 12 23.27 -11.21 3.45
CA LEU A 12 22.94 -10.19 4.48
C LEU A 12 22.04 -10.73 5.60
N MET A 13 21.31 -11.82 5.36
CA MET A 13 20.40 -12.43 6.36
C MET A 13 21.09 -13.46 7.28
N GLY A 14 22.38 -13.75 7.08
CA GLY A 14 23.12 -14.79 7.80
C GLY A 14 23.83 -14.35 9.09
N THR A 15 23.84 -13.07 9.46
CA THR A 15 24.69 -12.54 10.55
C THR A 15 23.93 -11.94 11.75
N LEU A 16 22.60 -12.00 11.79
CA LEU A 16 21.79 -11.52 12.94
C LEU A 16 21.25 -12.64 13.85
N ALA A 17 21.52 -13.92 13.52
CA ALA A 17 20.99 -15.08 14.25
C ALA A 17 21.83 -15.54 15.46
N ALA A 18 22.76 -14.70 15.97
CA ALA A 18 23.64 -15.06 17.09
C ALA A 18 23.74 -13.97 18.18
N GLY A 19 22.75 -13.09 18.31
CA GLY A 19 22.74 -11.99 19.30
C GLY A 19 21.68 -12.09 20.40
N THR A 20 20.69 -12.96 20.25
CA THR A 20 19.46 -12.99 21.08
C THR A 20 19.28 -14.31 21.83
N ALA A 21 20.36 -14.81 22.43
CA ALA A 21 20.31 -16.03 23.25
C ALA A 21 20.41 -15.78 24.76
N PHE A 22 20.35 -14.52 25.26
CA PHE A 22 20.68 -14.29 26.68
C PHE A 22 19.93 -13.13 27.38
N MET A 23 18.60 -13.07 27.28
CA MET A 23 17.75 -12.40 28.28
C MET A 23 16.43 -13.17 28.43
N LEU A 24 16.49 -14.39 28.95
CA LEU A 24 16.09 -14.69 30.33
C LEU A 24 14.68 -14.19 30.73
N PHE A 25 13.73 -15.13 30.62
CA PHE A 25 12.75 -15.48 31.67
C PHE A 25 11.82 -14.37 32.21
N GLY A 26 10.60 -14.31 31.66
CA GLY A 26 9.50 -13.58 32.30
C GLY A 26 8.12 -13.80 31.65
N CYS A 27 7.42 -14.86 32.08
CA CYS A 27 5.99 -15.17 31.89
C CYS A 27 5.43 -15.53 30.49
N GLY A 28 5.05 -16.82 30.35
CA GLY A 28 3.72 -17.17 29.85
C GLY A 28 3.59 -17.85 28.47
N SER A 29 3.46 -19.18 28.50
CA SER A 29 2.65 -20.01 27.58
C SER A 29 3.19 -20.44 26.21
N LYS A 30 3.76 -21.66 26.21
CA LYS A 30 3.26 -22.82 25.43
C LYS A 30 3.53 -22.85 23.89
N GLN A 31 4.60 -23.60 23.55
CA GLN A 31 4.75 -24.70 22.54
C GLN A 31 3.74 -24.78 21.38
N GLU A 32 4.03 -25.22 20.15
CA GLU A 32 5.19 -25.79 19.41
C GLU A 32 4.64 -26.20 18.00
N GLU A 33 5.48 -26.15 16.93
CA GLU A 33 5.45 -26.93 15.64
C GLU A 33 4.14 -27.03 14.80
N ALA A 34 4.03 -27.34 13.50
CA ALA A 34 4.83 -27.88 12.39
C ALA A 34 4.09 -27.47 11.07
N ALA A 35 4.76 -27.00 10.01
CA ALA A 35 5.13 -27.76 8.79
C ALA A 35 4.01 -28.55 8.06
N VAL A 36 3.65 -28.10 6.85
CA VAL A 36 3.26 -28.90 5.64
C VAL A 36 3.36 -27.94 4.43
N GLU A 37 4.34 -27.98 3.52
CA GLU A 37 4.65 -28.93 2.42
C GLU A 37 3.47 -29.25 1.47
N ALA A 38 3.75 -29.04 0.17
CA ALA A 38 3.10 -29.56 -1.06
C ALA A 38 1.58 -29.30 -1.23
N GLY A 39 1.08 -28.85 -2.38
CA GLY A 39 1.56 -28.97 -3.73
C GLY A 39 0.34 -29.24 -4.63
N GLU A 40 0.54 -28.97 -5.91
CA GLU A 40 -0.25 -29.39 -7.07
C GLU A 40 -1.37 -28.47 -7.59
N GLU A 41 -1.10 -28.09 -8.83
CA GLU A 41 -1.98 -27.53 -9.85
C GLU A 41 -3.27 -28.34 -10.07
N ALA A 42 -4.35 -27.62 -10.37
CA ALA A 42 -5.23 -27.99 -11.46
C ALA A 42 -5.96 -26.74 -11.98
N THR A 43 -5.50 -26.23 -13.12
CA THR A 43 -6.38 -25.59 -14.11
C THR A 43 -6.69 -26.66 -15.18
N PRO A 44 -7.71 -26.53 -16.06
CA PRO A 44 -8.40 -25.29 -16.45
C PRO A 44 -9.93 -25.39 -16.67
N GLU A 45 -10.49 -24.23 -17.03
CA GLU A 45 -11.65 -24.01 -17.90
C GLU A 45 -13.06 -24.39 -17.45
N THR A 46 -13.83 -23.36 -17.07
CA THR A 46 -15.13 -23.13 -17.70
C THR A 46 -15.26 -21.65 -18.00
N ALA A 47 -15.23 -21.33 -19.29
CA ALA A 47 -15.48 -20.00 -19.80
C ALA A 47 -17.00 -19.72 -19.84
N GLN A 48 -17.32 -18.42 -19.74
CA GLN A 48 -18.52 -17.74 -20.23
C GLN A 48 -19.69 -17.56 -19.25
N ASN A 49 -19.69 -16.40 -18.58
CA ASN A 49 -20.65 -15.36 -18.95
C ASN A 49 -20.17 -13.97 -18.47
N ALA A 50 -19.99 -13.06 -19.43
CA ALA A 50 -19.71 -11.66 -19.21
C ALA A 50 -21.00 -10.95 -18.74
N ALA A 51 -21.26 -11.02 -17.44
CA ALA A 51 -21.95 -9.96 -16.74
C ALA A 51 -20.83 -9.17 -16.05
N ALA A 52 -20.67 -7.89 -16.42
CA ALA A 52 -19.76 -7.00 -15.73
C ALA A 52 -20.19 -6.93 -14.26
N SER A 53 -19.52 -7.75 -13.43
CA SER A 53 -19.59 -7.66 -11.99
C SER A 53 -19.06 -6.28 -11.62
N GLN A 54 -19.99 -5.35 -11.43
CA GLN A 54 -19.77 -4.20 -10.57
C GLN A 54 -19.55 -4.79 -9.18
N MET A 55 -18.31 -5.17 -8.88
CA MET A 55 -17.91 -5.32 -7.50
C MET A 55 -18.26 -3.99 -6.84
N PRO A 56 -18.95 -4.00 -5.69
CA PRO A 56 -19.10 -2.78 -4.92
C PRO A 56 -17.70 -2.23 -4.71
N ASP A 57 -17.46 -1.02 -5.20
CA ASP A 57 -16.27 -0.24 -4.91
C ASP A 57 -16.30 -0.02 -3.39
N GLU A 58 -15.67 -0.93 -2.64
CA GLU A 58 -15.54 -0.74 -1.20
C GLU A 58 -14.77 0.57 -1.02
N PRO A 59 -15.34 1.54 -0.29
CA PRO A 59 -14.72 2.84 -0.16
C PRO A 59 -13.37 2.66 0.51
N THR A 60 -12.31 2.86 -0.27
CA THR A 60 -10.95 2.86 0.29
C THR A 60 -10.89 4.02 1.27
N PRO A 61 -10.47 3.80 2.53
CA PRO A 61 -10.44 4.86 3.53
C PRO A 61 -9.52 5.99 3.06
N LYS A 62 -10.09 7.20 3.02
CA LYS A 62 -9.37 8.43 2.66
C LYS A 62 -8.88 9.14 3.91
N MET A 63 -7.84 9.95 3.77
CA MET A 63 -7.32 10.79 4.83
C MET A 63 -8.18 12.07 4.95
N SER A 64 -8.43 12.54 6.17
CA SER A 64 -9.10 13.84 6.35
C SER A 64 -8.23 14.98 5.82
N GLN A 65 -8.84 16.15 5.56
CA GLN A 65 -8.09 17.32 5.09
C GLN A 65 -7.03 17.77 6.09
N GLU A 66 -7.34 17.71 7.39
CA GLU A 66 -6.41 18.03 8.46
C GLU A 66 -5.26 17.02 8.52
N GLY A 67 -5.54 15.73 8.36
CA GLY A 67 -4.51 14.70 8.32
C GLY A 67 -3.55 14.86 7.13
N ALA A 68 -4.08 15.30 5.99
CA ALA A 68 -3.32 15.55 4.77
C ALA A 68 -2.63 16.93 4.75
N LEU A 69 -2.80 17.75 5.81
CA LEU A 69 -2.39 19.15 5.86
C LEU A 69 -2.81 19.91 4.60
N TYR A 70 -4.07 19.73 4.21
CA TYR A 70 -4.63 20.36 3.03
C TYR A 70 -4.65 21.88 3.18
N GLN A 71 -4.30 22.57 2.11
CA GLN A 71 -4.40 24.01 1.95
C GLN A 71 -5.09 24.33 0.62
N ALA A 72 -5.85 25.43 0.59
CA ALA A 72 -6.60 25.85 -0.60
C ALA A 72 -5.72 26.58 -1.63
N GLU A 73 -4.52 27.00 -1.23
CA GLU A 73 -3.51 27.67 -2.05
C GLU A 73 -2.38 26.71 -2.43
N PRO A 74 -1.67 26.96 -3.54
CA PRO A 74 -0.61 26.06 -4.00
C PRO A 74 0.62 26.15 -3.09
N LEU A 75 1.48 25.13 -3.12
CA LEU A 75 2.78 25.15 -2.46
C LEU A 75 3.90 25.13 -3.50
N ASP A 76 4.52 26.29 -3.72
CA ASP A 76 5.45 26.52 -4.83
C ASP A 76 4.76 26.20 -6.17
N ASP A 77 5.34 25.31 -6.97
CA ASP A 77 4.77 24.81 -8.23
C ASP A 77 3.84 23.60 -8.05
N ARG A 78 3.48 23.24 -6.81
CA ARG A 78 2.68 22.05 -6.50
C ARG A 78 1.24 22.43 -6.21
N LYS A 79 0.35 21.99 -7.09
CA LYS A 79 -1.09 22.16 -6.95
C LYS A 79 -1.87 20.92 -7.37
N CYS A 80 -3.12 20.83 -6.95
CA CYS A 80 -4.00 19.70 -7.23
C CYS A 80 -4.26 19.52 -8.73
N GLN A 81 -4.31 20.60 -9.52
CA GLN A 81 -4.46 20.52 -10.98
C GLN A 81 -3.36 19.67 -11.64
N ASP A 82 -2.15 19.68 -11.07
CA ASP A 82 -0.98 18.95 -11.57
C ASP A 82 -0.70 17.65 -10.79
N CYS A 83 -1.65 17.22 -9.94
CA CYS A 83 -1.52 16.05 -9.05
C CYS A 83 -2.22 14.81 -9.62
N GLY A 84 -1.55 13.66 -9.66
CA GLY A 84 -2.11 12.40 -10.19
C GLY A 84 -3.28 11.82 -9.37
N ASN A 85 -3.51 12.37 -8.18
CA ASN A 85 -4.59 11.97 -7.28
C ASN A 85 -5.85 12.83 -7.39
N PHE A 86 -5.77 13.97 -8.08
CA PHE A 86 -6.91 14.88 -8.24
C PHE A 86 -7.87 14.38 -9.33
N ILE A 87 -9.17 14.53 -9.08
CA ILE A 87 -10.25 14.18 -10.00
C ILE A 87 -10.97 15.48 -10.34
N ALA A 88 -10.68 16.04 -11.51
CA ALA A 88 -11.11 17.37 -11.91
C ALA A 88 -12.63 17.49 -12.11
N GLU A 89 -13.26 16.42 -12.59
CA GLU A 89 -14.69 16.35 -12.89
C GLU A 89 -15.55 16.53 -11.64
N SER A 90 -15.10 15.98 -10.51
CA SER A 90 -15.82 16.01 -9.24
C SER A 90 -15.23 16.96 -8.20
N LYS A 91 -14.08 17.59 -8.49
CA LYS A 91 -13.33 18.43 -7.51
C LYS A 91 -13.02 17.66 -6.22
N THR A 92 -12.57 16.41 -6.36
CA THR A 92 -12.24 15.52 -5.23
C THR A 92 -10.85 14.90 -5.41
N CYS A 93 -10.31 14.30 -4.34
CA CYS A 93 -9.05 13.55 -4.38
C CYS A 93 -9.29 12.04 -4.14
N LYS A 94 -8.44 11.19 -4.71
CA LYS A 94 -8.40 9.74 -4.43
C LYS A 94 -8.02 9.45 -2.98
N LEU A 95 -7.18 10.29 -2.38
CA LEU A 95 -6.56 10.06 -1.07
C LEU A 95 -7.09 10.98 0.04
N VAL A 96 -7.72 12.11 -0.30
CA VAL A 96 -8.18 13.12 0.66
C VAL A 96 -9.70 13.23 0.63
N GLU A 97 -10.31 13.29 1.82
CA GLU A 97 -11.74 13.49 2.00
C GLU A 97 -12.19 14.92 1.63
N GLY A 98 -13.47 15.05 1.30
CA GLY A 98 -14.08 16.35 1.00
C GLY A 98 -13.75 16.89 -0.39
N GLN A 99 -14.10 18.16 -0.59
CA GLN A 99 -13.84 18.90 -1.83
C GLN A 99 -12.43 19.46 -1.85
N VAL A 100 -11.82 19.47 -3.03
CA VAL A 100 -10.45 19.92 -3.26
C VAL A 100 -10.44 20.94 -4.40
N SER A 101 -9.84 22.10 -4.15
CA SER A 101 -9.55 23.13 -5.15
C SER A 101 -8.46 22.68 -6.12
N GLU A 102 -8.54 23.06 -7.39
CA GLU A 102 -7.47 22.88 -8.39
C GLU A 102 -6.17 23.55 -7.99
N GLU A 103 -6.27 24.70 -7.30
CA GLU A 103 -5.14 25.47 -6.79
C GLU A 103 -4.71 25.01 -5.39
N GLY A 104 -5.34 23.97 -4.82
CA GLY A 104 -4.98 23.47 -3.50
C GLY A 104 -3.71 22.62 -3.48
N TYR A 105 -3.24 22.29 -2.28
CA TYR A 105 -2.11 21.39 -2.05
C TYR A 105 -2.33 20.55 -0.79
N CYS A 106 -1.75 19.35 -0.71
CA CYS A 106 -1.67 18.53 0.50
C CYS A 106 -0.35 17.75 0.52
N ILE A 107 0.05 17.18 1.65
CA ILE A 107 1.31 16.42 1.76
C ILE A 107 1.35 15.13 0.93
N LEU A 108 0.18 14.64 0.49
CA LEU A 108 0.04 13.45 -0.36
C LEU A 108 0.15 13.80 -1.86
N TRP A 109 0.64 15.00 -2.17
CA TRP A 109 0.83 15.43 -3.54
C TRP A 109 1.85 14.53 -4.26
N ASP A 110 1.50 14.11 -5.46
CA ASP A 110 2.35 13.32 -6.35
C ASP A 110 2.13 13.78 -7.79
N TRP A 111 3.19 13.71 -8.60
CA TRP A 111 3.14 14.15 -9.99
C TRP A 111 2.14 13.31 -10.79
N ALA A 112 1.34 13.98 -11.63
CA ALA A 112 0.43 13.34 -12.58
C ALA A 112 1.15 12.67 -13.77
#